data_AF-A0A1B6JAE3-F1
#
_entry.id   AF-A0A1B6JAE3-F1
#
_cell.length_a   1.000
_cell.length_b   1.000
_cell.length_c   1.000
_cell.angle_alpha   90.00
_cell.angle_beta   90.00
_cell.angle_gamma   90.00
#
_symmetry.space_group_name_H-M   'P 1'
#
loop_
_entity.id
_entity.type
_entity.pdbx_description
1 polymer ?
#
loop_
_entity_poly.entity_id
_entity_poly.type
_entity_poly.pdbx_seq_one_letter_code
_entity_poly.pdbx_strand_id
1 'polypeptide(L)'
;RYLENKLALAFRTRLVNHSYARYFQQQTYYRVSNLDGRIENADHRLTEDISAFTSSVAHLYSHLTKPLFDCALIGFALMRSSREMGAAVVPGPLLAFVVVSLTGQVLRVLSPKFGALVAVDAERSAYLRNIHSRVITNAEEIAFYGGHKVELGNLRTAYASMVRHKNRILVQRLWYVVLEQFLMKYVWSGTGMIMISLPIIMSTISSSNGSGSYDESTHVSERTQ
;
A
#
# COMPACT_ATOMS: atom_id res chain seq x y z
N ARG A 1 -16.09 -9.41 -4.17
CA ARG A 1 -16.87 -8.56 -5.10
C ARG A 1 -18.35 -8.39 -4.70
N TYR A 2 -19.19 -9.42 -4.60
CA TYR A 2 -20.60 -9.19 -4.18
C TYR A 2 -20.75 -8.58 -2.77
N LEU A 3 -20.09 -9.17 -1.76
CA LEU A 3 -20.12 -8.66 -0.37
C LEU A 3 -19.54 -7.25 -0.24
N GLU A 4 -18.47 -6.99 -0.99
CA GLU A 4 -17.82 -5.69 -1.07
C GLU A 4 -18.76 -4.62 -1.64
N ASN A 5 -19.44 -4.90 -2.76
CA ASN A 5 -20.41 -3.99 -3.35
C ASN A 5 -21.62 -3.78 -2.41
N LYS A 6 -22.04 -4.82 -1.70
CA LYS A 6 -23.12 -4.74 -0.71
C LYS A 6 -22.72 -3.88 0.50
N LEU A 7 -21.46 -4.00 0.94
CA LEU A 7 -20.89 -3.18 2.02
C LEU A 7 -20.75 -1.71 1.60
N ALA A 8 -20.22 -1.46 0.39
CA ALA A 8 -20.17 -0.12 -0.20
C ALA A 8 -21.55 0.52 -0.26
N LEU A 9 -22.55 -0.21 -0.73
CA LEU A 9 -23.93 0.27 -0.80
C LEU A 9 -24.49 0.60 0.59
N ALA A 10 -24.27 -0.26 1.59
CA ALA A 10 -24.73 -0.02 2.95
C ALA A 10 -24.08 1.23 3.59
N PHE A 11 -22.77 1.40 3.40
CA PHE A 11 -22.06 2.60 3.85
C PHE A 11 -22.53 3.85 3.11
N ARG A 12 -22.70 3.76 1.79
CA ARG A 12 -23.23 4.85 0.96
C ARG A 12 -24.60 5.30 1.44
N THR A 13 -25.53 4.37 1.66
CA THR A 13 -26.88 4.70 2.13
C THR A 13 -26.85 5.42 3.48
N ARG A 14 -26.04 4.95 4.43
CA ARG A 14 -25.92 5.63 5.74
C ARG A 14 -25.30 7.02 5.62
N LEU A 15 -24.24 7.15 4.83
CA LEU A 15 -23.51 8.41 4.67
C LEU A 15 -24.33 9.45 3.89
N VAL A 16 -25.01 9.04 2.83
CA VAL A 16 -25.93 9.91 2.06
C VAL A 16 -27.09 10.36 2.94
N ASN A 17 -27.74 9.47 3.68
CA ASN A 17 -28.85 9.85 4.56
C ASN A 17 -28.41 10.86 5.64
N HIS A 18 -27.22 10.66 6.23
CA HIS A 18 -26.66 11.60 7.19
C HIS A 18 -26.31 12.96 6.55
N SER A 19 -25.66 12.94 5.37
CA SER A 19 -25.31 14.16 4.63
C SER A 19 -26.54 14.93 4.18
N TYR A 20 -27.59 14.26 3.69
CA TYR A 20 -28.86 14.91 3.34
C TYR A 20 -29.55 15.52 4.55
N ALA A 21 -29.63 14.80 5.68
CA ALA A 21 -30.19 15.36 6.91
C ALA A 21 -29.46 16.64 7.33
N ARG A 22 -28.13 16.67 7.23
CA ARG A 22 -27.31 17.86 7.52
C ARG A 22 -27.49 18.97 6.49
N TYR A 23 -27.55 18.62 5.20
CA TYR A 23 -27.68 19.58 4.09
C TYR A 23 -29.01 20.34 4.13
N PHE A 24 -30.10 19.66 4.50
CA PHE A 24 -31.42 20.28 4.65
C PHE A 24 -31.65 20.95 6.01
N GLN A 25 -30.75 20.77 6.97
CA GLN A 25 -30.85 21.44 8.27
C GLN A 25 -30.58 22.94 8.14
N GLN A 26 -31.40 23.79 8.77
CA GLN A 26 -31.19 25.25 8.89
C GLN A 26 -30.96 25.98 7.55
N GLN A 27 -31.62 25.54 6.47
CA GLN A 27 -31.46 26.11 5.12
C GLN A 27 -30.00 26.11 4.62
N THR A 28 -29.20 25.15 5.10
CA THR A 28 -27.78 25.05 4.75
C THR A 28 -27.56 24.90 3.24
N TYR A 29 -28.48 24.24 2.52
CA TYR A 29 -28.48 24.18 1.05
C TYR A 29 -28.40 25.56 0.39
N TYR A 30 -29.15 26.54 0.91
CA TYR A 30 -29.15 27.90 0.35
C TYR A 30 -27.89 28.66 0.76
N ARG A 31 -27.46 28.50 2.01
CA ARG A 31 -26.26 29.16 2.54
C ARG A 31 -24.99 28.68 1.83
N VAL A 32 -24.85 27.39 1.62
CA VAL A 32 -23.69 26.79 0.94
C VAL A 32 -23.68 27.08 -0.55
N SER A 33 -24.85 27.15 -1.19
CA SER A 33 -24.93 27.47 -2.63
C SER A 33 -24.70 28.96 -2.92
N ASN A 34 -25.24 29.86 -2.10
CA ASN A 34 -25.35 31.29 -2.46
C ASN A 34 -24.60 32.25 -1.53
N LEU A 35 -24.29 31.84 -0.28
CA LEU A 35 -23.67 32.73 0.73
C LEU A 35 -22.24 32.33 1.09
N ASP A 36 -21.85 31.08 0.85
CA ASP A 36 -20.55 30.54 1.24
C ASP A 36 -19.83 29.93 0.03
N GLY A 37 -18.94 30.71 -0.59
CA GLY A 37 -18.12 30.26 -1.73
C GLY A 37 -16.98 29.31 -1.37
N ARG A 38 -16.85 28.89 -0.10
CA ARG A 38 -15.76 27.98 0.32
C ARG A 38 -15.98 26.54 -0.11
N ILE A 39 -17.23 26.13 -0.35
CA ILE A 39 -17.59 24.78 -0.80
C ILE A 39 -18.16 24.91 -2.21
N GLU A 40 -17.30 24.80 -3.20
CA GLU A 40 -17.69 24.76 -4.60
C GLU A 40 -18.38 23.42 -4.93
N ASN A 41 -19.45 23.46 -5.73
CA ASN A 41 -20.15 22.29 -6.28
C ASN A 41 -20.59 21.27 -5.22
N ALA A 42 -21.33 21.72 -4.19
CA ALA A 42 -21.80 20.87 -3.10
C ALA A 42 -22.64 19.66 -3.58
N ASP A 43 -23.40 19.82 -4.65
CA ASP A 43 -24.16 18.77 -5.34
C ASP A 43 -23.26 17.65 -5.89
N HIS A 44 -22.15 18.01 -6.54
CA HIS A 44 -21.14 17.06 -7.00
C HIS A 44 -20.52 16.30 -5.84
N ARG A 45 -20.23 17.00 -4.72
CA ARG A 45 -19.63 16.35 -3.53
C ARG A 45 -20.60 15.38 -2.86
N LEU A 46 -21.89 15.74 -2.74
CA LEU A 46 -22.89 14.87 -2.14
C LEU A 46 -23.18 13.61 -2.96
N THR A 47 -22.98 13.65 -4.28
CA THR A 47 -23.30 12.55 -5.19
C THR A 47 -22.07 11.73 -5.56
N GLU A 48 -21.09 12.34 -6.22
CA GLU A 48 -19.92 11.64 -6.76
C GLU A 48 -18.88 11.33 -5.67
N ASP A 49 -18.49 12.33 -4.86
CA ASP A 49 -17.42 12.13 -3.86
C ASP A 49 -17.84 11.09 -2.80
N ILE A 50 -19.09 11.13 -2.32
CA ILE A 50 -19.61 10.15 -1.35
C ILE A 50 -19.63 8.74 -1.96
N SER A 51 -20.01 8.60 -3.23
CA SER A 51 -20.00 7.32 -3.93
C SER A 51 -18.58 6.77 -4.10
N ALA A 52 -17.65 7.61 -4.57
CA ALA A 52 -16.25 7.25 -4.75
C ALA A 52 -15.57 6.88 -3.41
N PHE A 53 -15.85 7.64 -2.36
CA PHE A 53 -15.33 7.38 -1.02
C PHE A 53 -15.82 6.04 -0.46
N THR A 54 -17.14 5.80 -0.48
CA THR A 54 -17.72 4.58 0.09
C THR A 54 -17.30 3.32 -0.66
N SER A 55 -17.15 3.41 -1.99
CA SER A 55 -16.57 2.34 -2.81
C SER A 55 -15.11 2.06 -2.44
N SER A 56 -14.29 3.11 -2.31
CA SER A 56 -12.87 2.98 -1.95
C SER A 56 -12.69 2.37 -0.55
N VAL A 57 -13.52 2.75 0.42
CA VAL A 57 -13.50 2.21 1.78
C VAL A 57 -13.87 0.72 1.80
N ALA A 58 -14.91 0.32 1.08
CA ALA A 58 -15.31 -1.09 1.02
C ALA A 58 -14.24 -1.95 0.33
N HIS A 59 -13.64 -1.44 -0.74
CA HIS A 59 -12.54 -2.10 -1.43
C HIS A 59 -11.32 -2.25 -0.50
N LEU A 60 -10.95 -1.18 0.21
CA LEU A 60 -9.86 -1.21 1.18
C LEU A 60 -10.12 -2.23 2.31
N TYR A 61 -11.33 -2.24 2.86
CA TYR A 61 -11.73 -3.19 3.91
C TYR A 61 -11.57 -4.65 3.43
N SER A 62 -12.07 -4.97 2.23
CA SER A 62 -11.96 -6.30 1.63
C SER A 62 -10.50 -6.73 1.43
N HIS A 63 -9.66 -5.82 0.94
CA HIS A 63 -8.24 -6.10 0.68
C HIS A 63 -7.36 -6.14 1.94
N LEU A 64 -7.73 -5.45 3.02
CA LEU A 64 -6.96 -5.40 4.26
C LEU A 64 -7.32 -6.55 5.22
N THR A 65 -8.56 -7.04 5.19
CA THR A 65 -9.03 -8.09 6.11
C THR A 65 -8.19 -9.36 5.98
N LYS A 66 -7.84 -9.77 4.76
CA LYS A 66 -7.09 -10.99 4.52
C LYS A 66 -5.66 -10.93 5.11
N PRO A 67 -4.81 -9.93 4.79
CA PRO A 67 -3.50 -9.79 5.43
C PRO A 67 -3.55 -9.69 6.96
N LEU A 68 -4.51 -8.95 7.52
CA LEU A 68 -4.64 -8.83 8.98
C LEU A 68 -4.95 -10.17 9.64
N PHE A 69 -5.87 -10.93 9.04
CA PHE A 69 -6.23 -12.25 9.52
C PHE A 69 -5.06 -13.25 9.38
N ASP A 70 -4.38 -13.23 8.23
CA ASP A 70 -3.20 -14.07 7.99
C ASP A 70 -2.09 -13.77 9.02
N CYS A 71 -1.81 -12.49 9.30
CA CYS A 71 -0.86 -12.08 10.36
C CYS A 71 -1.29 -12.52 11.77
N ALA A 72 -2.59 -12.41 12.10
CA ALA A 72 -3.10 -12.83 13.40
C ALA A 72 -2.97 -14.35 13.60
N LEU A 73 -3.31 -15.14 12.57
CA LEU A 73 -3.16 -16.59 12.60
C LEU A 73 -1.70 -17.01 12.74
N ILE A 74 -0.81 -16.46 11.93
CA ILE A 74 0.63 -16.78 11.98
C ILE A 74 1.22 -16.36 13.33
N GLY A 75 0.89 -15.15 13.82
CA GLY A 75 1.33 -14.68 15.13
C GLY A 75 0.85 -15.60 16.27
N PHE A 76 -0.40 -16.05 16.23
CA PHE A 76 -0.94 -16.99 17.20
C PHE A 76 -0.29 -18.37 17.11
N ALA A 77 -0.07 -18.89 15.90
CA ALA A 77 0.60 -20.17 15.67
C ALA A 77 2.05 -20.14 16.20
N LEU A 78 2.79 -19.06 15.94
CA LEU A 78 4.14 -18.86 16.48
C LEU A 78 4.14 -18.79 18.02
N MET A 79 3.21 -18.05 18.62
CA MET A 79 3.10 -17.98 20.08
C MET A 79 2.81 -19.34 20.72
N ARG A 80 1.95 -20.16 20.09
CA ARG A 80 1.64 -21.50 20.57
C ARG A 80 2.83 -22.45 20.41
N SER A 81 3.45 -22.48 19.22
CA SER A 81 4.63 -23.31 18.94
C SER A 81 5.81 -22.94 19.84
N SER A 82 6.02 -21.65 20.11
CA SER A 82 7.08 -21.18 21.02
C SER A 82 6.85 -21.59 22.48
N ARG A 83 5.61 -21.86 22.91
CA ARG A 83 5.32 -22.37 24.27
C ARG A 83 5.55 -23.86 24.40
N GLU A 84 5.32 -24.62 23.33
CA GLU A 84 5.51 -26.08 23.29
C GLU A 84 7.01 -26.45 23.14
N MET A 85 7.79 -25.63 22.43
CA MET A 85 9.23 -25.81 22.26
C MET A 85 10.00 -24.89 23.22
N GLY A 86 10.08 -25.28 24.49
CA GLY A 86 10.80 -24.53 25.52
C GLY A 86 12.25 -24.19 25.12
N ALA A 87 12.58 -22.90 25.07
CA ALA A 87 13.92 -22.28 25.06
C ALA A 87 14.98 -22.69 24.00
N ALA A 88 14.79 -23.74 23.19
CA ALA A 88 15.82 -24.23 22.26
C ALA A 88 15.68 -23.69 20.80
N VAL A 89 14.62 -22.93 20.48
CA VAL A 89 14.27 -22.53 19.08
C VAL A 89 14.66 -21.08 18.75
N VAL A 90 15.45 -20.41 19.59
CA VAL A 90 15.75 -18.98 19.43
C VAL A 90 16.60 -18.58 18.20
N PRO A 91 17.31 -19.45 17.44
CA PRO A 91 18.07 -18.98 16.26
C PRO A 91 17.20 -18.55 15.07
N GLY A 92 16.14 -19.30 14.74
CA GLY A 92 15.38 -19.13 13.49
C GLY A 92 14.51 -17.87 13.44
N PRO A 93 13.59 -17.68 14.42
CA PRO A 93 12.72 -16.50 14.45
C PRO A 93 13.47 -15.18 14.66
N LEU A 94 14.58 -15.20 15.43
CA LEU A 94 15.42 -14.03 15.64
C LEU A 94 16.13 -13.62 14.34
N LEU A 95 16.68 -14.59 13.58
CA LEU A 95 17.25 -14.35 12.27
C LEU A 95 16.21 -13.76 11.29
N ALA A 96 15.00 -14.33 11.24
CA ALA A 96 13.92 -13.81 10.42
C ALA A 96 13.56 -12.37 10.80
N PHE A 97 13.46 -12.07 12.10
CA PHE A 97 13.17 -10.71 12.58
C PHE A 97 14.25 -9.71 12.17
N VAL A 98 15.54 -10.07 12.30
CA VAL A 98 16.66 -9.23 11.89
C VAL A 98 16.64 -8.97 10.40
N VAL A 99 16.49 -10.00 9.56
CA VAL A 99 16.50 -9.84 8.10
C VAL A 99 15.29 -9.04 7.61
N VAL A 100 14.10 -9.27 8.18
CA VAL A 100 12.89 -8.50 7.82
C VAL A 100 13.06 -7.04 8.26
N SER A 101 13.59 -6.80 9.46
CA SER A 101 13.84 -5.43 9.95
C SER A 101 14.86 -4.70 9.08
N LEU A 102 15.96 -5.36 8.73
CA LEU A 102 17.00 -4.81 7.86
C LEU A 102 16.44 -4.51 6.47
N THR A 103 15.70 -5.45 5.89
CA THR A 103 15.03 -5.27 4.59
C THR A 103 14.07 -4.07 4.65
N GLY A 104 13.28 -3.96 5.71
CA GLY A 104 12.39 -2.83 5.94
C GLY A 104 13.12 -1.49 6.06
N GLN A 105 14.27 -1.43 6.73
CA GLN A 105 15.09 -0.23 6.80
C GLN A 105 15.68 0.15 5.45
N VAL A 106 16.21 -0.82 4.69
CA VAL A 106 16.73 -0.61 3.34
C VAL A 106 15.62 -0.05 2.43
N LEU A 107 14.44 -0.66 2.42
CA LEU A 107 13.31 -0.15 1.65
C LEU A 107 12.91 1.25 2.10
N ARG A 108 12.91 1.54 3.41
CA ARG A 108 12.54 2.86 3.93
C ARG A 108 13.51 3.95 3.48
N VAL A 109 14.81 3.67 3.46
CA VAL A 109 15.84 4.62 2.99
C VAL A 109 15.76 4.80 1.49
N LEU A 110 15.51 3.74 0.73
CA LEU A 110 15.41 3.78 -0.73
C LEU A 110 14.03 4.22 -1.22
N SER A 111 13.03 4.32 -0.34
CA SER A 111 11.68 4.76 -0.66
C SER A 111 11.72 6.23 -1.11
N PRO A 112 11.39 6.54 -2.37
CA PRO A 112 11.29 7.92 -2.78
C PRO A 112 10.12 8.59 -2.05
N LYS A 113 10.23 9.91 -1.81
CA LYS A 113 9.17 10.70 -1.15
C LYS A 113 7.94 10.81 -2.06
N PHE A 114 7.13 9.75 -2.14
CA PHE A 114 5.94 9.68 -2.98
C PHE A 114 4.97 10.83 -2.70
N GLY A 115 4.81 11.24 -1.43
CA GLY A 115 3.95 12.36 -1.07
C GLY A 115 4.36 13.69 -1.72
N ALA A 116 5.66 14.01 -1.72
CA ALA A 116 6.16 15.23 -2.36
C ALA A 116 6.02 15.15 -3.89
N LEU A 117 6.25 13.98 -4.49
CA LEU A 117 6.07 13.75 -5.93
C LEU A 117 4.60 13.90 -6.35
N VAL A 118 3.66 13.40 -5.54
CA VAL A 118 2.22 13.55 -5.77
C VAL A 118 1.78 15.02 -5.67
N ALA A 119 2.32 15.77 -4.70
CA ALA A 119 2.02 17.19 -4.59
C ALA A 119 2.46 17.99 -5.84
N VAL A 120 3.67 17.73 -6.34
CA VAL A 120 4.17 18.39 -7.56
C VAL A 120 3.38 17.97 -8.81
N ASP A 121 2.97 16.70 -8.91
CA ASP A 121 2.12 16.24 -10.02
C ASP A 121 0.75 16.91 -10.01
N ALA A 122 0.16 17.10 -8.82
CA ALA A 122 -1.10 17.81 -8.65
C ALA A 122 -0.97 19.30 -9.04
N GLU A 123 0.11 19.97 -8.63
CA GLU A 123 0.40 21.36 -9.00
C GLU A 123 0.53 21.52 -10.52
N ARG A 124 1.31 20.65 -11.19
CA ARG A 124 1.50 20.69 -12.65
C ARG A 124 0.21 20.40 -13.41
N SER A 125 -0.59 19.45 -12.92
CA SER A 125 -1.89 19.12 -13.50
C SER A 125 -2.88 20.28 -13.34
N ALA A 126 -2.88 20.94 -12.18
CA ALA A 126 -3.68 22.14 -11.93
C ALA A 126 -3.25 23.31 -12.83
N TYR A 127 -1.95 23.50 -13.04
CA TYR A 127 -1.41 24.52 -13.95
C TYR A 127 -1.88 24.30 -15.40
N LEU A 128 -1.85 23.05 -15.90
CA LEU A 128 -2.38 22.72 -17.23
C LEU A 128 -3.88 23.03 -17.32
N ARG A 129 -4.66 22.66 -16.29
CA ARG A 129 -6.10 22.95 -16.21
C ARG A 129 -6.37 24.45 -16.21
N ASN A 130 -5.54 25.24 -15.51
CA ASN A 130 -5.65 26.70 -15.47
C ASN A 130 -5.42 27.32 -16.85
N ILE A 131 -4.38 26.93 -17.59
CA ILE A 131 -4.15 27.43 -18.96
C ILE A 131 -5.35 27.07 -19.85
N HIS A 132 -5.84 25.83 -19.75
CA HIS A 132 -7.00 25.40 -20.54
C HIS A 132 -8.24 26.23 -20.22
N SER A 133 -8.49 26.51 -18.94
CA SER A 133 -9.58 27.39 -18.51
C SER A 133 -9.42 28.80 -19.07
N ARG A 134 -8.20 29.36 -19.06
CA ARG A 134 -7.93 30.70 -19.61
C ARG A 134 -8.23 30.79 -21.11
N VAL A 135 -7.94 29.74 -21.86
CA VAL A 135 -8.27 29.65 -23.29
C VAL A 135 -9.77 29.66 -23.52
N ILE A 136 -10.54 28.97 -22.67
CA ILE A 136 -12.01 28.96 -22.77
C ILE A 136 -12.60 30.34 -22.43
N THR A 137 -12.14 30.97 -21.34
CA THR A 137 -12.67 32.27 -20.90
C THR A 137 -12.38 33.40 -21.90
N ASN A 138 -11.21 33.38 -22.56
CA ASN A 138 -10.80 34.42 -23.50
C ASN A 138 -10.87 33.94 -24.96
N ALA A 139 -11.74 32.97 -25.25
CA ALA A 139 -11.83 32.35 -26.58
C ALA A 139 -12.18 33.37 -27.68
N GLU A 140 -13.03 34.35 -27.37
CA GLU A 140 -13.44 35.40 -28.31
C GLU A 140 -12.25 36.30 -28.69
N GLU A 141 -11.44 36.74 -27.72
CA GLU A 141 -10.25 37.54 -27.96
C GLU A 141 -9.21 36.77 -28.78
N ILE A 142 -8.99 35.49 -28.47
CA ILE A 142 -8.05 34.64 -29.20
C ILE A 142 -8.50 34.45 -30.66
N ALA A 143 -9.80 34.29 -30.89
CA ALA A 143 -10.38 34.18 -32.24
C ALA A 143 -10.29 35.50 -33.00
N PHE A 144 -10.56 36.63 -32.33
CA PHE A 144 -10.53 37.97 -32.93
C PHE A 144 -9.12 38.42 -33.33
N TYR A 145 -8.11 38.17 -32.48
CA TYR A 145 -6.71 38.55 -32.74
C TYR A 145 -5.90 37.46 -33.46
N GLY A 146 -6.50 36.30 -33.77
CA GLY A 146 -5.80 35.19 -34.45
C GLY A 146 -4.71 34.51 -33.60
N GLY A 147 -4.75 34.64 -32.26
CA GLY A 147 -3.73 34.16 -31.33
C GLY A 147 -3.63 32.63 -31.15
N HIS A 148 -4.47 31.85 -31.83
CA HIS A 148 -4.59 30.39 -31.69
C HIS A 148 -3.27 29.61 -31.74
N LYS A 149 -2.32 29.96 -32.62
CA LYS A 149 -1.02 29.26 -32.73
C LYS A 149 -0.14 29.48 -31.50
N VAL A 150 -0.20 30.67 -30.90
CA VAL A 150 0.59 31.04 -29.72
C VAL A 150 0.06 30.31 -28.48
N GLU A 151 -1.27 30.33 -28.28
CA GLU A 151 -1.90 29.62 -27.16
C GLU A 151 -1.73 28.09 -27.28
N LEU A 152 -1.80 27.53 -28.50
CA LEU A 152 -1.50 26.12 -28.74
C LEU A 152 -0.05 25.77 -28.35
N GLY A 153 0.91 26.64 -28.69
CA GLY A 153 2.31 26.48 -28.29
C GLY A 153 2.50 26.49 -26.77
N ASN A 154 1.80 27.38 -26.08
CA ASN A 154 1.81 27.47 -24.62
C ASN A 154 1.24 26.20 -23.96
N LEU A 155 0.07 25.75 -24.44
CA LEU A 155 -0.59 24.53 -23.96
C LEU A 155 0.29 23.28 -24.18
N ARG A 156 0.91 23.18 -25.35
CA ARG A 156 1.81 22.06 -25.69
C ARG A 156 3.07 22.05 -24.82
N THR A 157 3.61 23.23 -24.51
CA THR A 157 4.78 23.36 -23.63
C THR A 157 4.44 22.96 -22.20
N ALA A 158 3.30 23.42 -21.67
CA ALA A 158 2.78 23.04 -20.37
C ALA A 158 2.55 21.52 -20.28
N TYR A 159 1.89 20.93 -21.29
CA TYR A 159 1.67 19.49 -21.38
C TYR A 159 2.98 18.70 -21.44
N ALA A 160 3.93 19.11 -22.29
CA ALA A 160 5.23 18.44 -22.40
C ALA A 160 6.01 18.49 -21.07
N SER A 161 5.91 19.59 -20.31
CA SER A 161 6.52 19.68 -18.98
C SER A 161 5.90 18.69 -17.98
N MET A 162 4.58 18.53 -18.00
CA MET A 162 3.85 17.56 -17.17
C MET A 162 4.24 16.12 -17.53
N VAL A 163 4.30 15.80 -18.83
CA VAL A 163 4.69 14.46 -19.31
C VAL A 163 6.13 14.13 -18.90
N ARG A 164 7.07 15.06 -19.04
CA ARG A 164 8.46 14.85 -18.59
C ARG A 164 8.54 14.56 -17.09
N HIS A 165 7.75 15.26 -16.28
CA HIS A 165 7.68 15.02 -14.84
C HIS A 165 7.11 13.64 -14.51
N LYS A 166 5.97 13.27 -15.11
CA LYS A 166 5.37 11.94 -14.95
C LYS A 166 6.30 10.81 -15.39
N ASN A 167 7.03 10.98 -16.50
CA ASN A 167 7.97 9.96 -16.95
C ASN A 167 9.11 9.74 -15.95
N ARG A 168 9.64 10.81 -15.34
CA ARG A 168 10.64 10.69 -14.27
C ARG A 168 10.10 9.94 -13.05
N ILE A 169 8.87 10.24 -12.63
CA ILE A 169 8.21 9.53 -11.52
C ILE A 169 8.04 8.04 -11.87
N LEU A 170 7.62 7.71 -13.08
CA LEU A 170 7.43 6.32 -13.51
C LEU A 170 8.74 5.53 -13.47
N VAL A 171 9.84 6.10 -13.97
CA VAL A 171 11.16 5.45 -13.92
C VAL A 171 11.65 5.26 -12.48
N GLN A 172 11.49 6.26 -11.62
CA GLN A 172 11.84 6.15 -10.20
C GLN A 172 11.01 5.08 -9.49
N ARG A 173 9.71 5.05 -9.75
CA ARG A 173 8.79 4.05 -9.22
C ARG A 173 9.13 2.66 -9.73
N LEU A 174 9.49 2.53 -11.01
CA LEU A 174 9.88 1.26 -11.60
C LEU A 174 11.10 0.67 -10.89
N TRP A 175 12.16 1.46 -10.72
CA TRP A 175 13.36 1.01 -10.00
C TRP A 175 13.06 0.56 -8.57
N TYR A 176 12.25 1.34 -7.85
CA TYR A 176 11.83 0.98 -6.50
C TYR A 176 11.02 -0.32 -6.46
N VAL A 177 10.03 -0.48 -7.35
CA VAL A 177 9.19 -1.69 -7.41
C VAL A 177 10.01 -2.91 -7.78
N VAL A 178 10.96 -2.79 -8.71
CA VAL A 178 11.86 -3.90 -9.07
C VAL A 178 12.71 -4.32 -7.88
N LEU A 179 13.28 -3.37 -7.13
CA LEU A 179 14.04 -3.65 -5.92
C LEU A 179 13.18 -4.30 -4.83
N GLU A 180 11.98 -3.77 -4.57
CA GLU A 180 11.03 -4.32 -3.60
C GLU A 180 10.69 -5.77 -3.93
N GLN A 181 10.33 -6.05 -5.18
CA GLN A 181 10.01 -7.41 -5.64
C GLN A 181 11.23 -8.34 -5.58
N PHE A 182 12.42 -7.84 -5.90
CA PHE A 182 13.67 -8.60 -5.77
C PHE A 182 13.93 -9.01 -4.30
N LEU A 183 13.84 -8.06 -3.37
CA LEU A 183 14.07 -8.33 -1.95
C LEU A 183 13.03 -9.29 -1.38
N MET A 184 11.75 -9.08 -1.70
CA MET A 184 10.66 -9.98 -1.27
C MET A 184 10.80 -11.39 -1.86
N LYS A 185 11.24 -11.52 -3.12
CA LYS A 185 11.32 -12.85 -3.76
C LYS A 185 12.58 -13.61 -3.35
N TYR A 186 13.74 -12.96 -3.34
CA TYR A 186 15.02 -13.65 -3.16
C TYR A 186 15.53 -13.61 -1.72
N VAL A 187 15.49 -12.46 -1.04
CA VAL A 187 16.03 -12.34 0.33
C VAL A 187 15.14 -13.08 1.32
N TRP A 188 13.82 -12.94 1.22
CA TRP A 188 12.91 -13.66 2.11
C TRP A 188 12.92 -15.16 1.84
N SER A 189 12.92 -15.58 0.57
CA SER A 189 12.99 -17.00 0.22
C SER A 189 14.31 -17.63 0.68
N GLY A 190 15.45 -16.95 0.46
CA GLY A 190 16.77 -17.39 0.94
C GLY A 190 16.80 -17.52 2.46
N THR A 191 16.27 -16.53 3.18
CA THR A 191 16.19 -16.56 4.65
C THR A 191 15.31 -17.71 5.15
N GLY A 192 14.19 -17.98 4.48
CA GLY A 192 13.32 -19.12 4.80
C GLY A 192 14.03 -20.46 4.65
N MET A 193 14.80 -20.66 3.58
CA MET A 193 15.60 -21.88 3.39
C MET A 193 16.67 -22.04 4.48
N ILE A 194 17.38 -20.96 4.81
CA ILE A 194 18.37 -20.96 5.90
C ILE A 194 17.71 -21.32 7.23
N MET A 195 16.56 -20.69 7.54
CA MET A 195 15.81 -20.93 8.77
C MET A 195 15.39 -22.40 8.93
N ILE A 196 14.96 -23.07 7.85
CA ILE A 196 14.58 -24.49 7.88
C ILE A 196 15.81 -25.40 7.99
N SER A 197 16.94 -25.03 7.37
CA SER A 197 18.17 -25.84 7.39
C SER A 197 18.93 -25.81 8.73
N LEU A 198 18.89 -24.67 9.44
CA LEU A 198 19.60 -24.47 10.71
C LEU A 198 19.31 -25.54 11.79
N PRO A 199 18.05 -25.90 12.11
CA PRO A 199 17.78 -26.91 13.12
C PRO A 199 18.28 -28.31 12.72
N ILE A 200 18.28 -28.65 11.43
CA ILE A 200 18.76 -29.95 10.92
C ILE A 200 20.28 -30.06 11.06
N ILE A 201 20.99 -28.99 10.74
CA ILE A 201 22.45 -28.95 10.85
C ILE A 201 22.85 -28.95 12.34
N MET A 202 22.15 -28.17 13.17
CA MET A 202 22.48 -28.08 14.60
C MET A 202 22.14 -29.35 15.38
N SER A 203 21.09 -30.08 14.99
CA SER A 203 20.81 -31.42 15.53
C SER A 203 21.89 -32.42 15.11
N THR A 204 22.33 -32.40 13.85
CA THR A 204 23.41 -33.26 13.34
C THR A 204 24.75 -33.00 14.05
N ILE A 205 25.12 -31.72 14.25
CA ILE A 205 26.35 -31.34 14.96
C ILE A 205 26.29 -31.78 16.42
N SER A 206 25.15 -31.59 17.09
CA SER A 206 24.96 -32.04 18.48
C SER A 206 25.04 -33.57 18.61
N SER A 207 24.51 -34.32 17.63
CA SER A 207 24.67 -35.77 17.57
C SER A 207 26.12 -36.20 17.30
N SER A 208 26.88 -35.48 16.48
CA SER A 208 28.31 -35.79 16.21
C SER A 208 29.24 -35.45 17.37
N ASN A 209 28.96 -34.39 18.14
CA ASN A 209 29.69 -34.06 19.37
C ASN A 209 29.34 -35.02 20.53
N GLY A 210 28.27 -35.81 20.41
CA GLY A 210 27.89 -36.87 21.35
C GLY A 210 28.60 -38.20 21.11
N SER A 211 29.29 -38.40 19.98
CA SER A 211 30.03 -39.63 19.66
C SER A 211 31.53 -39.55 19.98
N GLY A 212 31.89 -38.81 21.03
CA GLY A 212 33.28 -38.60 21.49
C GLY A 212 33.61 -39.15 22.88
N SER A 213 32.66 -39.81 23.56
CA SER A 213 32.90 -40.44 24.86
C SER A 213 32.56 -41.91 24.79
N TYR A 214 33.58 -42.75 24.95
CA TYR A 214 33.50 -44.15 25.29
C TYR A 214 32.47 -44.37 26.41
N ASP A 215 31.48 -45.22 26.19
CA ASP A 215 31.22 -46.26 27.18
C ASP A 215 30.69 -47.53 26.52
N GLU A 216 31.44 -48.57 26.79
CA GLU A 216 31.17 -49.96 26.52
C GLU A 216 30.02 -50.41 27.43
N SER A 217 29.29 -51.43 26.97
CA SER A 217 28.36 -52.28 27.71
C SER A 217 26.86 -51.96 27.63
N THR A 218 26.17 -53.01 27.19
CA THR A 218 24.85 -53.44 27.62
C THR A 218 23.65 -52.89 26.84
N HIS A 219 23.38 -53.51 25.69
CA HIS A 219 22.10 -54.19 25.52
C HIS A 219 22.28 -55.41 24.62
N VAL A 220 22.61 -56.51 25.28
CA VAL A 220 22.54 -57.87 24.75
C VAL A 220 21.11 -58.15 24.31
N SER A 221 21.02 -58.89 23.22
CA SER A 221 19.85 -59.39 22.54
C SER A 221 18.84 -60.07 23.47
N GLU A 222 17.55 -59.84 23.24
CA GLU A 222 16.56 -60.92 23.30
C GLU A 222 15.75 -60.92 22.01
N ARG A 223 16.14 -61.84 21.12
CA ARG A 223 15.24 -62.45 20.15
C ARG A 223 14.43 -63.52 20.88
N THR A 224 13.15 -63.60 20.54
CA THR A 224 12.26 -64.77 20.56
C THR A 224 11.96 -65.44 21.91
N GLN A 225 10.72 -65.31 22.39
CA GLN A 225 9.65 -66.29 22.16
C GLN A 225 8.27 -65.63 22.28
#